data_AF-A0A962HUW1-F1
#
_entry.id   AF-A0A962HUW1-F1
#
_cell.length_a   1.000
_cell.length_b   1.000
_cell.length_c   1.000
_cell.angle_alpha   90.00
_cell.angle_beta   90.00
_cell.angle_gamma   90.00
#
_symmetry.space_group_name_H-M   'P 1'
#
loop_
_entity.id
_entity.type
_entity.pdbx_description
1 polymer ?
#
loop_
_entity_poly.entity_id
_entity_poly.type
_entity_poly.pdbx_seq_one_letter_code
_entity_poly.pdbx_strand_id
1 'polypeptide(L)'
;METSITIPDFVDAQIGPRGSLENLSQAEINKLLDSQDGGLYPLFRKCALAVLNSGSETDNAAEIFERYRDFEVELVRRPWGIKLEIRNAP
;
A
#
# COMPACT_ATOMS: atom_id res chain seq x y z
N MET A 1 -20.08 -28.97 -7.55
CA MET A 1 -19.16 -28.58 -6.48
C MET A 1 -19.00 -27.08 -6.57
N GLU A 2 -19.77 -26.35 -5.77
CA GLU A 2 -19.65 -24.89 -5.69
C GLU A 2 -18.37 -24.57 -4.93
N THR A 3 -17.39 -24.01 -5.63
CA THR A 3 -16.17 -23.51 -5.01
C THR A 3 -16.53 -22.23 -4.28
N SER A 4 -16.89 -22.32 -3.01
CA SER A 4 -17.03 -21.15 -2.15
C SER A 4 -15.65 -20.49 -2.02
N ILE A 5 -15.46 -19.36 -2.68
CA ILE A 5 -14.26 -18.54 -2.55
C ILE A 5 -14.38 -17.84 -1.21
N THR A 6 -13.63 -18.31 -0.21
CA THR A 6 -13.48 -17.58 1.05
C THR A 6 -12.58 -16.38 0.77
N ILE A 7 -13.17 -15.19 0.66
CA ILE A 7 -12.41 -13.94 0.54
C ILE A 7 -11.83 -13.68 1.94
N PRO A 8 -10.50 -13.65 2.10
CA PRO A 8 -9.91 -13.36 3.40
C PRO A 8 -10.24 -11.91 3.82
N ASP A 9 -10.43 -11.68 5.12
CA ASP A 9 -10.71 -10.34 5.68
C ASP A 9 -9.58 -9.34 5.41
N PHE A 10 -8.38 -9.82 5.10
CA PHE A 10 -7.21 -9.02 4.77
C PHE A 10 -6.38 -9.65 3.64
N VAL A 11 -5.71 -8.79 2.86
CA VAL A 11 -4.90 -9.21 1.70
C VAL A 11 -3.48 -8.66 1.79
N ASP A 12 -2.51 -9.55 1.54
CA ASP A 12 -1.12 -9.16 1.29
C ASP A 12 -0.86 -9.12 -0.21
N ALA A 13 -0.12 -8.10 -0.69
CA ALA A 13 0.12 -7.91 -2.10
C ALA A 13 1.49 -7.32 -2.42
N GLN A 14 2.03 -7.70 -3.58
CA GLN A 14 3.17 -7.03 -4.19
C GLN A 14 2.75 -6.43 -5.53
N ILE A 15 2.77 -5.11 -5.61
CA ILE A 15 2.27 -4.37 -6.77
C ILE A 15 3.45 -3.69 -7.46
N GLY A 16 3.59 -3.94 -8.76
CA GLY A 16 4.47 -3.16 -9.61
C GLY A 16 3.80 -1.84 -9.98
N PRO A 17 4.50 -0.70 -9.90
CA PRO A 17 3.96 0.56 -10.39
C PRO A 17 3.64 0.49 -11.89
N ARG A 18 2.73 1.37 -12.33
CA ARG A 18 2.44 1.62 -13.75
C ARG A 18 2.60 3.10 -14.09
N GLY A 19 2.91 3.43 -15.34
CA GLY A 19 3.09 4.78 -15.82
C GLY A 19 4.43 5.40 -15.40
N SER A 20 4.40 6.62 -14.88
CA SER A 20 5.62 7.39 -14.59
C SER A 20 6.57 6.73 -13.59
N LEU A 21 6.05 5.88 -12.69
CA LEU A 21 6.84 5.16 -11.70
C LEU A 21 7.50 3.88 -12.25
N GLU A 22 7.23 3.49 -13.50
CA GLU A 22 7.92 2.37 -14.18
C GLU A 22 9.32 2.74 -14.65
N ASN A 23 9.53 4.03 -14.97
CA ASN A 23 10.75 4.53 -15.59
C ASN A 23 11.50 5.50 -14.68
N LEU A 24 11.86 5.04 -13.49
CA LEU A 24 12.67 5.82 -12.56
C LEU A 24 14.16 5.50 -12.71
N SER A 25 14.99 6.54 -12.72
CA SER A 25 16.43 6.40 -12.57
C SER A 25 16.79 5.95 -11.14
N GLN A 26 17.98 5.37 -10.98
CA GLN A 26 18.46 4.93 -9.65
C GLN A 26 18.55 6.09 -8.65
N ALA A 27 18.81 7.31 -9.10
CA ALA A 27 18.86 8.50 -8.25
C ALA A 27 17.45 8.92 -7.76
N GLU A 28 16.44 8.85 -8.62
CA GLU A 28 15.05 9.11 -8.25
C GLU A 28 14.52 8.06 -7.27
N ILE A 29 14.88 6.79 -7.49
CA ILE A 29 14.53 5.70 -6.57
C ILE A 29 15.12 5.97 -5.17
N ASN A 30 16.41 6.31 -5.07
CA ASN A 30 17.03 6.61 -3.78
C ASN A 30 16.32 7.78 -3.08
N LYS A 31 16.06 8.87 -3.80
CA LYS A 31 15.37 10.04 -3.23
C LYS A 31 13.94 9.72 -2.77
N LEU A 32 13.23 8.86 -3.52
CA LEU A 32 11.89 8.42 -3.17
C LEU A 32 11.89 7.58 -1.88
N LEU A 33 12.86 6.67 -1.74
CA LEU A 33 13.02 5.81 -0.56
C LEU A 33 13.45 6.63 0.67
N ASP A 34 14.41 7.55 0.51
CA ASP A 34 14.85 8.45 1.57
C ASP A 34 13.71 9.33 2.10
N SER A 35 12.77 9.70 1.21
CA SER A 35 11.58 10.47 1.59
C SER A 35 10.65 9.66 2.49
N GLN A 36 10.65 8.32 2.39
CA GLN A 36 9.84 7.44 3.23
C GLN A 36 10.34 7.45 4.69
N ASP A 37 11.67 7.45 4.87
CA ASP A 37 12.34 7.57 6.17
C ASP A 37 12.25 8.97 6.80
N GLY A 38 12.02 10.00 5.97
CA GLY A 38 11.88 11.41 6.39
C GLY A 38 10.57 11.77 7.10
N GLY A 39 9.77 10.79 7.54
CA GLY A 39 8.52 11.01 8.26
C GLY A 39 7.27 11.19 7.39
N LEU A 40 7.37 10.97 6.07
CA LEU A 40 6.21 10.94 5.17
C LEU A 40 5.42 9.62 5.27
N TYR A 41 6.04 8.55 5.77
CA TYR A 41 5.41 7.23 5.86
C TYR A 41 4.02 7.25 6.55
N PRO A 42 3.79 7.91 7.70
CA PRO A 42 2.48 7.93 8.33
C PRO A 42 1.40 8.57 7.45
N LEU A 43 1.75 9.60 6.67
CA LEU A 43 0.82 10.24 5.74
C LEU A 43 0.55 9.31 4.55
N PHE A 44 1.60 8.74 3.97
CA PHE A 44 1.50 7.82 2.85
C PHE A 44 0.62 6.61 3.20
N ARG A 45 0.85 5.99 4.37
CA ARG A 45 0.03 4.90 4.91
C ARG A 45 -1.44 5.28 5.01
N LYS A 46 -1.76 6.46 5.57
CA LYS A 46 -3.16 6.92 5.69
C LYS A 46 -3.82 7.11 4.33
N CYS A 47 -3.11 7.72 3.38
CA CYS A 47 -3.63 7.94 2.02
C CYS A 47 -3.86 6.61 1.29
N ALA A 48 -2.92 5.68 1.36
CA ALA A 48 -3.05 4.37 0.74
C ALA A 48 -4.26 3.60 1.32
N LEU A 49 -4.40 3.57 2.65
CA LEU A 49 -5.54 2.92 3.30
C LEU A 49 -6.87 3.55 2.89
N ALA A 50 -6.93 4.89 2.81
CA ALA A 50 -8.14 5.59 2.39
C ALA A 50 -8.53 5.24 0.93
N VAL A 51 -7.56 5.09 0.04
CA VAL A 51 -7.81 4.69 -1.35
C VAL A 51 -8.26 3.23 -1.44
N LEU A 52 -7.61 2.32 -0.73
CA LEU A 52 -7.96 0.90 -0.75
C LEU A 52 -9.33 0.62 -0.11
N ASN A 53 -9.68 1.37 0.93
CA ASN A 53 -10.99 1.30 1.58
C ASN A 53 -12.07 2.13 0.84
N SER A 54 -11.79 2.66 -0.36
CA SER A 54 -12.79 3.37 -1.15
C SER A 54 -13.88 2.41 -1.62
N GLY A 55 -15.15 2.75 -1.31
CA GLY A 55 -16.30 1.85 -1.53
C GLY A 55 -16.74 1.07 -0.29
N SER A 56 -16.10 1.25 0.86
CA SER A 56 -16.61 0.76 2.14
C SER A 56 -17.94 1.44 2.52
N GLU A 57 -18.83 0.70 3.18
CA GLU A 57 -20.11 1.22 3.69
C GLU A 57 -19.93 2.10 4.94
N THR A 58 -18.77 2.05 5.59
CA THR A 58 -18.43 2.84 6.78
C THR A 58 -17.78 4.16 6.40
N ASP A 59 -18.31 5.28 6.92
CA ASP A 59 -17.74 6.63 6.79
C ASP A 59 -16.91 7.07 8.01
N ASN A 60 -16.90 6.26 9.09
CA ASN A 60 -16.14 6.54 10.30
C ASN A 60 -14.65 6.20 10.13
N ALA A 61 -13.84 7.24 9.93
CA ALA A 61 -12.39 7.10 9.80
C ALA A 61 -11.72 6.42 11.01
N ALA A 62 -12.21 6.66 12.24
CA ALA A 62 -11.62 6.07 13.44
C ALA A 62 -11.77 4.54 13.46
N GLU A 63 -12.96 4.04 13.07
CA GLU A 63 -13.21 2.60 12.97
C GLU A 63 -12.39 1.94 11.87
N ILE A 64 -12.22 2.62 10.73
CA ILE A 64 -11.37 2.14 9.63
C ILE A 64 -9.93 2.01 10.10
N PHE A 65 -9.38 3.03 10.76
CA PHE A 65 -8.00 3.00 11.24
C PHE A 65 -7.78 1.96 12.34
N GLU A 66 -8.76 1.70 13.20
CA GLU A 66 -8.66 0.65 14.21
C GLU A 66 -8.75 -0.74 13.59
N ARG A 67 -9.68 -0.96 12.66
CA ARG A 67 -9.82 -2.25 11.94
C ARG A 67 -8.54 -2.61 11.18
N TYR A 68 -7.93 -1.64 10.52
CA TYR A 68 -6.69 -1.81 9.76
C TYR A 68 -5.48 -1.22 10.50
N ARG A 69 -5.39 -1.44 11.81
CA ARG A 69 -4.25 -0.99 12.63
C ARG A 69 -2.92 -1.60 12.18
N ASP A 70 -2.96 -2.85 11.73
CA ASP A 70 -1.79 -3.62 11.29
C ASP A 70 -1.53 -3.49 9.77
N PHE A 71 -2.25 -2.60 9.08
CA PHE A 71 -1.99 -2.28 7.68
C PHE A 71 -0.62 -1.63 7.51
N GLU A 72 0.18 -2.16 6.59
CA GLU A 72 1.51 -1.65 6.24
C GLU A 72 1.60 -1.47 4.72
N VAL A 73 2.30 -0.42 4.28
CA VAL A 73 2.56 -0.16 2.86
C VAL A 73 3.94 0.46 2.66
N GLU A 74 4.81 -0.26 1.96
CA GLU A 74 6.22 0.08 1.84
C GLU A 74 6.68 0.10 0.38
N LEU A 75 7.62 0.99 0.09
CA LEU A 75 8.28 1.05 -1.21
C LEU A 75 9.57 0.27 -1.10
N VAL A 76 9.67 -0.83 -1.85
CA VAL A 76 10.82 -1.74 -1.80
C VAL A 76 11.62 -1.62 -3.08
N ARG A 77 12.92 -1.40 -2.94
CA ARG A 77 13.86 -1.38 -4.06
C ARG A 77 13.99 -2.77 -4.67
N ARG A 78 13.98 -2.85 -6.00
CA ARG A 78 14.31 -4.06 -6.76
C ARG A 78 15.39 -3.72 -7.80
N PRO A 79 16.11 -4.72 -8.35
CA PRO A 79 17.18 -4.48 -9.31
C PRO A 79 16.74 -3.67 -10.56
N TRP A 80 15.46 -3.76 -10.93
CA TRP A 80 14.89 -3.16 -12.14
C TRP A 80 13.85 -2.07 -11.85
N GLY A 81 13.81 -1.52 -10.63
CA GLY A 81 12.86 -0.47 -10.27
C GLY A 81 12.40 -0.54 -8.81
N ILE A 82 11.15 -0.20 -8.58
CA ILE A 82 10.50 -0.25 -7.26
C ILE A 82 9.30 -1.18 -7.29
N LYS A 83 8.95 -1.71 -6.13
CA LYS A 83 7.65 -2.36 -5.89
C LYS A 83 6.99 -1.75 -4.68
N LEU A 84 5.67 -1.79 -4.67
CA LEU A 84 4.88 -1.53 -3.48
C LEU A 84 4.58 -2.87 -2.81
N GLU A 85 5.02 -3.03 -1.57
CA GLU A 85 4.65 -4.16 -0.72
C GLU A 85 3.56 -3.71 0.24
N ILE A 86 2.46 -4.45 0.28
CA ILE A 86 1.29 -4.14 1.10
C ILE A 86 0.99 -5.34 1.98
N ARG A 87 0.69 -5.09 3.26
CA ARG A 87 0.25 -6.11 4.21
C ARG A 87 -1.02 -5.71 4.92
N ASN A 88 -1.84 -6.71 5.25
CA ASN A 88 -3.11 -6.55 5.95
C ASN A 88 -4.05 -5.50 5.32
N ALA A 89 -4.13 -5.46 3.99
CA ALA A 89 -4.99 -4.52 3.28
C ALA A 89 -6.47 -4.95 3.29
N PRO A 90 -7.41 -3.98 3.24
CA PRO A 90 -8.80 -4.25 2.88
C PRO A 90 -8.94 -4.87 1.48
#